data_AF-D7J1A7-F1
#
_entry.id   AF-D7J1A7-F1
#
_cell.length_a   1.000
_cell.length_b   1.000
_cell.length_c   1.000
_cell.angle_alpha   90.00
_cell.angle_beta   90.00
_cell.angle_gamma   90.00
#
_symmetry.space_group_name_H-M   'P 1'
#
loop_
_entity.id
_entity.type
_entity.pdbx_description
1 polymer ?
#
loop_
_entity_poly.entity_id
_entity_poly.type
_entity_poly.pdbx_seq_one_letter_code
_entity_poly.pdbx_strand_id
1 'polypeptide(L)' 'MERLADGSVILEIEVVINHELERVFFGYAEGIHVLYPKTLVELMGRKLKKAAEQYTHSK' A
#
# COMPACT_ATOMS: atom_id res chain seq x y z
N MET A 1 17.81 2.53 -4.41
CA MET A 1 17.15 1.28 -4.83
C MET A 1 17.92 0.14 -4.19
N GLU A 2 17.26 -0.60 -3.31
CA GLU A 2 17.82 -1.75 -2.61
C GLU A 2 17.06 -3.01 -3.05
N ARG A 3 17.76 -4.10 -3.35
CA ARG A 3 17.14 -5.37 -3.74
C ARG A 3 17.30 -6.38 -2.62
N LEU A 4 16.21 -7.00 -2.21
CA LEU A 4 16.20 -8.00 -1.15
C LEU A 4 16.44 -9.41 -1.70
N ALA A 5 16.78 -10.35 -0.81
CA ALA A 5 17.08 -11.75 -1.16
C ALA A 5 15.88 -12.50 -1.79
N ASP A 6 14.66 -12.06 -1.49
CA ASP A 6 13.42 -12.61 -2.06
C ASP A 6 13.09 -12.05 -3.46
N GLY A 7 13.97 -11.20 -4.01
CA GLY A 7 13.80 -10.58 -5.32
C GLY A 7 13.02 -9.26 -5.31
N SER A 8 12.40 -8.90 -4.19
CA SER A 8 11.71 -7.61 -4.03
C SER A 8 12.69 -6.42 -4.04
N VAL A 9 12.15 -5.22 -4.23
CA VAL A 9 12.93 -3.99 -4.34
C VAL A 9 12.34 -2.90 -3.43
N ILE A 10 13.18 -2.27 -2.63
CA ILE A 10 12.85 -1.06 -1.88
C ILE A 10 13.20 0.17 -2.72
N LEU A 11 12.20 1.03 -2.90
CA LEU A 11 12.27 2.29 -3.61
C LEU A 11 11.87 3.43 -2.68
N GLU A 12 12.58 4.55 -2.78
CA GLU A 12 12.23 5.81 -2.14
C GLU A 12 11.90 6.82 -3.25
N ILE A 13 10.83 7.58 -3.06
CA ILE A 13 10.38 8.62 -3.98
C ILE A 13 10.03 9.88 -3.20
N GLU A 14 10.42 11.04 -3.72
CA GLU A 14 10.03 12.33 -3.17
C GLU A 14 8.79 12.84 -3.91
N VAL A 15 7.66 12.88 -3.21
CA VAL A 15 6.36 13.24 -3.79
C VAL A 15 5.49 13.93 -2.76
N VAL A 16 4.54 14.74 -3.23
CA VAL A 16 3.45 15.24 -2.40
C VAL A 16 2.35 14.17 -2.38
N ILE A 17 2.09 13.61 -1.19
CA ILE A 17 1.04 12.61 -1.03
C ILE A 17 -0.32 13.33 -1.10
N ASN A 18 -1.07 13.04 -2.16
CA ASN A 18 -2.44 13.52 -2.37
C ASN A 18 -3.40 12.34 -2.62
N HIS A 19 -4.70 12.65 -2.72
CA HIS A 19 -5.72 11.61 -2.91
C HIS A 19 -5.55 10.79 -4.20
N GLU A 20 -5.01 11.39 -5.26
CA GLU A 20 -4.75 10.68 -6.52
C GLU A 20 -3.63 9.65 -6.34
N LEU A 21 -2.54 10.03 -5.66
CA LEU A 21 -1.43 9.13 -5.37
C LEU A 21 -1.85 8.01 -4.41
N GLU A 22 -2.64 8.33 -3.38
CA GLU A 22 -3.25 7.30 -2.52
C GLU A 22 -4.04 6.29 -3.37
N ARG A 23 -4.88 6.76 -4.30
CA ARG A 23 -5.67 5.88 -5.19
C ARG A 23 -4.77 5.00 -6.06
N VAL A 24 -3.67 5.55 -6.59
CA VAL A 24 -2.69 4.77 -7.36
C VAL A 24 -2.07 3.67 -6.50
N PHE A 25 -1.61 3.98 -5.28
CA PHE A 25 -1.05 2.96 -4.39
C PHE A 25 -2.07 1.88 -4.03
N PHE A 26 -3.33 2.24 -3.81
CA PHE A 26 -4.39 1.25 -3.62
C PHE A 26 -4.59 0.35 -4.84
N GLY A 27 -4.49 0.90 -6.06
CA GLY A 27 -4.58 0.12 -7.29
C GLY A 27 -3.47 -0.93 -7.45
N TYR A 28 -2.31 -0.71 -6.84
CA TYR A 28 -1.16 -1.64 -6.88
C TYR A 28 -0.95 -2.42 -5.58
N ALA A 29 -1.89 -2.36 -4.62
CA ALA A 29 -1.68 -2.85 -3.26
C ALA A 29 -1.34 -4.34 -3.12
N GLU A 30 -1.63 -5.16 -4.13
CA GLU A 30 -1.23 -6.57 -4.17
C GLU A 30 0.28 -6.75 -4.41
N GLY A 31 0.89 -5.85 -5.18
CA GLY A 31 2.29 -5.95 -5.62
C GLY A 31 3.25 -4.99 -4.93
N ILE A 32 2.76 -4.10 -4.05
CA ILE A 32 3.59 -3.13 -3.33
C ILE A 32 3.32 -3.17 -1.83
N HIS A 33 4.33 -2.83 -1.05
CA HIS A 33 4.20 -2.61 0.39
C HIS A 33 4.73 -1.21 0.75
N VAL A 34 3.86 -0.35 1.27
CA VAL A 34 4.28 0.98 1.73
C VAL A 34 4.99 0.83 3.07
N LEU A 35 6.23 1.33 3.16
CA LEU A 35 7.04 1.31 4.38
C LEU A 35 6.97 2.62 5.18
N TYR A 36 6.85 3.75 4.49
CA TYR A 36 6.84 5.09 5.08
C TYR A 36 6.12 6.07 4.13
N PRO A 37 5.46 7.15 4.62
CA PRO A 37 5.28 7.54 6.01
C PRO A 37 4.25 6.72 6.78
N LYS A 38 4.38 6.68 8.11
CA LYS A 38 3.48 5.91 9.00
C LYS A 38 2.00 6.21 8.76
N THR A 39 1.65 7.46 8.47
CA THR A 39 0.28 7.87 8.15
C THR A 39 -0.27 7.17 6.90
N LEU A 40 0.55 7.00 5.86
CA LEU A 40 0.16 6.29 4.65
C LEU A 40 0.10 4.77 4.89
N VAL A 41 1.04 4.21 5.66
CA VAL A 41 0.99 2.79 6.06
C VAL A 41 -0.32 2.48 6.78
N GLU A 42 -0.71 3.31 7.75
CA GLU A 42 -1.95 3.13 8.50
C GLU A 42 -3.20 3.32 7.62
N LEU A 43 -3.17 4.29 6.69
CA LEU A 43 -4.26 4.49 5.74
C LEU A 43 -4.46 3.26 4.84
N MET A 44 -3.37 2.75 4.27
CA MET A 44 -3.35 1.54 3.43
C MET A 44 -3.91 0.34 4.20
N GLY A 45 -3.39 0.09 5.40
CA GLY A 45 -3.85 -1.00 6.26
C GLY A 45 -5.34 -0.93 6.61
N ARG A 46 -5.84 0.26 6.99
CA ARG A 46 -7.27 0.44 7.32
C ARG A 46 -8.18 0.16 6.12
N LYS A 47 -7.83 0.67 4.93
CA LYS A 47 -8.67 0.47 3.73
C LYS A 47 -8.64 -0.96 3.22
N LEU A 48 -7.47 -1.60 3.21
CA LEU A 48 -7.34 -3.01 2.79
C LEU A 48 -8.08 -3.95 3.75
N LYS A 49 -8.01 -3.70 5.06
CA LYS A 49 -8.80 -4.43 6.05
C LYS A 49 -10.30 -4.29 5.78
N LYS A 50 -10.80 -3.06 5.58
CA LYS A 50 -12.20 -2.79 5.25
C LYS A 50 -12.61 -3.46 3.93
N ALA A 51 -11.74 -3.46 2.92
CA ALA A 51 -12.00 -4.13 1.65
C ALA A 51 -12.12 -5.65 1.85
N ALA A 52 -11.20 -6.28 2.59
CA ALA A 52 -11.27 -7.70 2.90
C ALA A 52 -12.56 -8.07 3.66
N GLU A 53 -12.97 -7.25 4.63
CA GLU A 53 -14.21 -7.41 5.38
C GLU A 53 -15.46 -7.46 4.48
N GLN A 54 -15.47 -6.74 3.35
CA GLN A 54 -16.60 -6.75 2.41
C GLN A 54 -16.77 -8.09 1.67
N TYR A 55 -15.70 -8.87 1.54
CA TYR A 55 -15.75 -10.17 0.87
C TYR A 55 -15.81 -11.36 1.84
N THR A 56 -15.51 -11.16 3.13
CA THR A 56 -15.56 -12.25 4.13
C THR A 56 -16.95 -12.51 4.70
N HIS A 57 -17.87 -11.54 4.69
CA HIS A 57 -19.24 -11.69 5.22
C HIS A 57 -20.27 -12.22 4.20
N SER A 58 -19.83 -12.60 2.99
CA SER A 58 -20.72 -13.04 1.92
C SER A 58 -20.85 -14.57 1.81
N LYS A 59 -20.88 -15.27 2.96
CA LYS A 59 -21.19 -16.70 3.04
C LYS A 59 -22.49 -16.96 3.81
#